data_AF-A0A0S8DHD3-F1
#
_entry.id   AF-A0A0S8DHD3-F1
#
_cell.length_a   1.000
_cell.length_b   1.000
_cell.length_c   1.000
_cell.angle_alpha   90.00
_cell.angle_beta   90.00
_cell.angle_gamma   90.00
#
_symmetry.space_group_name_H-M   'P 1'
#
loop_
_entity.id
_entity.type
_entity.pdbx_description
1 polymer ?
#
loop_
_entity_poly.entity_id
_entity_poly.type
_entity_poly.pdbx_seq_one_letter_code
_entity_poly.pdbx_strand_id
1 'polypeptide(L)'
;MRIRYVVSTMVFWGREHPLSFEQECQFLASQGFGIELLPNLKGQTECRYDRRNWSRLIAATEGMQVVMRSRDDRPNLEQWREQIECAKLLGANIVASLTSLGLPAEQELNGSDFAGDVIELAEKNDVKLCLETGRLPILLALAERFESL
;
A
#
# COMPACT_ATOMS: atom_id res chain seq x y z
N MET A 1 -2.43 -25.18 6.50
CA MET A 1 -2.27 -23.74 6.19
C MET A 1 -2.73 -23.53 4.75
N ARG A 2 -3.76 -22.72 4.50
CA ARG A 2 -4.21 -22.39 3.12
C ARG A 2 -3.62 -21.03 2.76
N ILE A 3 -2.70 -21.01 1.79
CA ILE A 3 -2.13 -19.77 1.27
C ILE A 3 -3.24 -19.03 0.53
N ARG A 4 -3.40 -17.73 0.82
CA ARG A 4 -4.33 -16.83 0.12
C ARG A 4 -3.52 -15.98 -0.85
N TYR A 5 -4.05 -15.78 -2.05
CA TYR A 5 -3.39 -15.06 -3.12
C TYR A 5 -4.11 -13.74 -3.40
N VAL A 6 -3.33 -12.68 -3.61
CA VAL A 6 -3.79 -11.38 -4.07
C VAL A 6 -3.22 -11.10 -5.45
N VAL A 7 -3.98 -10.40 -6.29
CA VAL A 7 -3.52 -10.00 -7.62
C VAL A 7 -3.36 -8.48 -7.68
N SER A 8 -2.18 -8.04 -8.14
CA SER A 8 -1.90 -6.63 -8.35
C SER A 8 -2.78 -6.04 -9.44
N THR A 9 -3.40 -4.89 -9.18
CA THR A 9 -4.16 -4.14 -10.20
C THR A 9 -3.29 -3.73 -11.40
N MET A 10 -1.96 -3.77 -11.27
CA MET A 10 -1.04 -3.59 -12.39
C MET A 10 -1.28 -4.56 -13.55
N VAL A 11 -1.81 -5.76 -13.31
CA VAL A 11 -2.05 -6.75 -14.38
C VAL A 11 -3.04 -6.23 -15.43
N PHE A 12 -3.93 -5.31 -15.06
CA PHE A 12 -4.94 -4.75 -15.95
C PHE A 12 -4.44 -3.57 -16.78
N TRP A 13 -3.26 -3.02 -16.47
CA TRP A 13 -2.70 -1.83 -17.12
C TRP A 13 -2.29 -2.02 -18.59
N GLY A 14 -2.19 -3.27 -19.05
CA GLY A 14 -1.88 -3.63 -20.43
C GLY A 14 -3.11 -3.84 -21.31
N ARG A 15 -4.33 -3.70 -20.77
CA ARG A 15 -5.55 -3.95 -21.55
C ARG A 15 -5.82 -2.85 -22.56
N GLU A 16 -6.19 -3.26 -23.77
CA GLU A 16 -6.67 -2.36 -24.84
C GLU A 16 -7.98 -1.66 -24.45
N HIS A 17 -8.84 -2.37 -23.72
CA HIS A 17 -10.08 -1.84 -23.16
C HIS A 17 -10.00 -1.86 -21.62
N PRO A 18 -9.74 -0.70 -20.99
CA PRO A 18 -9.68 -0.60 -19.54
C PRO A 18 -11.02 -0.99 -18.91
N LEU A 19 -10.96 -1.79 -17.86
CA LEU A 19 -12.12 -2.03 -17.01
C LEU A 19 -12.25 -0.91 -15.98
N SER A 20 -13.45 -0.69 -15.45
CA SER A 20 -13.57 0.07 -14.22
C SER A 20 -12.94 -0.72 -13.06
N PHE A 21 -12.54 -0.01 -12.01
CA PHE A 21 -12.00 -0.65 -10.81
C PHE A 21 -12.97 -1.69 -10.21
N GLU A 22 -14.27 -1.41 -10.19
CA GLU A 22 -15.30 -2.35 -9.73
C GLU A 22 -15.32 -3.63 -10.55
N GLN A 23 -15.18 -3.50 -11.88
CA GLN A 23 -15.15 -4.64 -12.78
C GLN A 23 -13.87 -5.47 -12.60
N GLU A 24 -12.72 -4.83 -12.32
CA GLU A 24 -11.48 -5.51 -11.95
C GLU A 24 -11.66 -6.32 -10.65
N CYS A 25 -12.22 -5.69 -9.60
CA CYS A 25 -12.49 -6.38 -8.33
C CYS A 25 -13.47 -7.53 -8.50
N GLN A 26 -14.59 -7.33 -9.20
CA GLN A 26 -15.59 -8.35 -9.47
C GLN A 26 -14.97 -9.55 -10.21
N PHE A 27 -14.12 -9.28 -11.21
CA PHE A 27 -13.41 -10.31 -11.94
C PHE A 27 -12.50 -11.13 -11.00
N LEU A 28 -11.65 -10.49 -10.21
CA LEU A 28 -10.75 -11.17 -9.28
C LEU A 28 -11.51 -11.97 -8.20
N ALA A 29 -12.56 -11.39 -7.63
CA ALA A 29 -13.40 -12.03 -6.63
C ALA A 29 -14.08 -13.29 -7.19
N SER A 30 -14.55 -13.26 -8.44
CA SER A 30 -15.15 -14.43 -9.11
C SER A 30 -14.20 -15.63 -9.24
N GLN A 31 -12.89 -15.36 -9.23
CA GLN A 31 -11.83 -16.37 -9.30
C GLN A 31 -11.29 -16.76 -7.92
N GLY A 32 -11.80 -16.15 -6.84
CA GLY A 32 -11.39 -16.41 -5.47
C GLY A 32 -10.07 -15.73 -5.07
N PHE A 33 -9.63 -14.72 -5.82
CA PHE A 33 -8.44 -13.93 -5.49
C PHE A 33 -8.80 -12.70 -4.65
N GLY A 34 -7.87 -12.29 -3.79
CA GLY A 34 -7.84 -10.93 -3.26
C GLY A 34 -7.17 -9.95 -4.22
N ILE A 35 -6.90 -8.74 -3.76
CA ILE A 35 -6.40 -7.63 -4.57
C ILE A 35 -5.24 -6.89 -3.90
N GLU A 36 -4.22 -6.56 -4.68
CA GLU A 36 -3.23 -5.55 -4.32
C GLU A 36 -3.56 -4.25 -5.07
N LEU A 37 -3.92 -3.22 -4.30
CA LEU A 37 -4.28 -1.90 -4.78
C LEU A 37 -3.02 -1.07 -4.99
N LEU A 38 -2.92 -0.43 -6.16
CA LEU A 38 -1.92 0.61 -6.43
C LEU A 38 -2.52 1.98 -6.10
N PRO A 39 -1.71 2.96 -5.65
CA PRO A 39 -2.20 4.30 -5.33
C PRO A 39 -2.86 4.96 -6.54
N ASN A 40 -2.36 4.70 -7.75
CA ASN A 40 -2.86 5.29 -8.98
C ASN A 40 -3.17 4.20 -10.01
N LEU A 41 -4.04 4.53 -10.97
CA LEU A 41 -4.19 3.75 -12.20
C LEU A 41 -3.16 4.24 -13.23
N LYS A 42 -2.76 3.39 -14.17
CA LYS A 42 -1.81 3.79 -15.22
C LYS A 42 -2.30 5.02 -15.98
N GLY A 43 -1.46 6.05 -16.02
CA GLY A 43 -1.76 7.32 -16.68
C GLY A 43 -2.69 8.26 -15.91
N GLN A 44 -3.10 7.90 -14.69
CA GLN A 44 -3.88 8.78 -13.81
C GLN A 44 -3.02 9.30 -12.66
N THR A 45 -3.25 10.54 -12.27
CA THR A 45 -2.56 11.20 -11.14
C THR A 45 -3.39 11.20 -9.86
N GLU A 46 -4.69 10.92 -9.95
CA GLU A 46 -5.56 10.81 -8.79
C GLU A 46 -5.21 9.60 -7.94
N CYS A 47 -5.07 9.82 -6.64
CA CYS A 47 -4.79 8.77 -5.68
C CYS A 47 -6.09 8.10 -5.24
N ARG A 48 -6.16 6.78 -5.38
CA ARG A 48 -7.30 5.95 -4.99
C ARG A 48 -7.58 6.02 -3.50
N TYR A 49 -6.56 6.31 -2.68
CA TYR A 49 -6.67 6.36 -1.23
C TYR A 49 -7.23 7.67 -0.69
N ASP A 50 -7.50 8.66 -1.54
CA ASP A 50 -8.12 9.91 -1.13
C ASP A 50 -9.49 9.62 -0.47
N ARG A 51 -9.82 10.30 0.63
CA ARG A 51 -11.04 10.10 1.43
C ARG A 51 -12.33 10.03 0.62
N ARG A 52 -12.43 10.80 -0.46
CA ARG A 52 -13.61 10.80 -1.35
C ARG A 52 -13.88 9.45 -2.01
N ASN A 53 -12.86 8.60 -2.12
CA ASN A 53 -12.91 7.31 -2.79
C ASN A 53 -13.16 6.14 -1.82
N TRP A 54 -13.13 6.35 -0.50
CA TRP A 54 -13.17 5.27 0.49
C TRP A 54 -14.44 4.43 0.42
N SER A 55 -15.62 5.05 0.29
CA SER A 55 -16.89 4.31 0.18
C SER A 55 -16.90 3.37 -1.03
N ARG A 56 -16.34 3.84 -2.16
CA ARG A 56 -16.18 3.08 -3.39
C ARG A 56 -15.19 1.93 -3.22
N LEU A 57 -14.05 2.17 -2.57
CA LEU A 57 -13.05 1.13 -2.28
C LEU A 57 -13.62 0.02 -1.39
N ILE A 58 -14.31 0.39 -0.31
CA ILE A 58 -14.93 -0.55 0.64
C ILE A 58 -15.95 -1.42 -0.10
N ALA A 59 -16.85 -0.80 -0.86
CA ALA A 59 -17.89 -1.53 -1.60
C ALA A 59 -17.31 -2.46 -2.67
N ALA A 60 -16.30 -2.01 -3.43
CA ALA A 60 -15.72 -2.81 -4.50
C ALA A 60 -14.87 -3.98 -3.99
N THR A 61 -14.33 -3.89 -2.77
CA THR A 61 -13.43 -4.91 -2.20
C THR A 61 -14.08 -5.74 -1.09
N GLU A 62 -15.39 -5.64 -0.92
CA GLU A 62 -16.13 -6.37 0.10
C GLU A 62 -15.88 -7.88 0.01
N GLY A 63 -15.49 -8.48 1.14
CA GLY A 63 -15.18 -9.91 1.25
C GLY A 63 -13.86 -10.35 0.59
N MET A 64 -13.12 -9.44 -0.04
CA MET A 64 -11.80 -9.72 -0.62
C MET A 64 -10.69 -9.52 0.42
N GLN A 65 -9.58 -10.25 0.26
CA GLN A 65 -8.35 -9.88 0.95
C GLN A 65 -7.71 -8.69 0.22
N VAL A 66 -7.42 -7.62 0.95
CA VAL A 66 -6.84 -6.40 0.38
C VAL A 66 -5.42 -6.21 0.88
N VAL A 67 -4.52 -5.85 -0.03
CA VAL A 67 -3.19 -5.30 0.26
C VAL A 67 -3.10 -3.95 -0.44
N MET A 68 -2.49 -2.97 0.21
CA MET A 68 -2.27 -1.65 -0.39
C MET A 68 -0.80 -1.46 -0.68
N ARG A 69 -0.49 -0.82 -1.80
CA ARG A 69 0.85 -0.32 -2.08
C ARG A 69 0.90 1.14 -1.68
N SER A 70 1.92 1.56 -0.95
CA SER A 70 2.05 2.97 -0.60
C SER A 70 2.20 3.83 -1.86
N ARG A 71 1.83 5.10 -1.74
CA ARG A 71 2.29 6.15 -2.65
C ARG A 71 3.81 6.14 -2.75
N ASP A 72 4.34 6.37 -3.93
CA ASP A 72 5.77 6.43 -4.24
C ASP A 72 6.23 7.85 -4.63
N ASP A 73 5.33 8.83 -4.55
CA ASP A 73 5.57 10.23 -4.90
C ASP A 73 6.09 11.09 -3.73
N ARG A 74 6.78 10.45 -2.78
CA ARG A 74 7.28 11.05 -1.52
C ARG A 74 6.15 11.69 -0.69
N PRO A 75 5.17 10.90 -0.25
CA PRO A 75 4.04 11.40 0.54
C PRO A 75 4.53 12.06 1.83
N ASN A 76 3.86 13.15 2.24
CA ASN A 76 4.04 13.76 3.55
C ASN A 76 3.28 12.98 4.64
N LEU A 77 3.39 13.40 5.90
CA LEU A 77 2.79 12.67 7.03
C LEU A 77 1.25 12.68 7.00
N GLU A 78 0.63 13.73 6.47
CA GLU A 78 -0.84 13.79 6.30
C GLU A 78 -1.31 12.79 5.24
N GLN A 79 -0.58 12.69 4.13
CA GLN A 79 -0.86 11.70 3.07
C GLN A 79 -0.60 10.27 3.57
N TRP A 80 0.37 10.04 4.45
CA TRP A 80 0.54 8.76 5.14
C TRP A 80 -0.63 8.45 6.07
N ARG A 81 -1.09 9.44 6.85
CA ARG A 81 -2.27 9.29 7.71
C ARG A 81 -3.48 8.86 6.91
N GLU A 82 -3.74 9.50 5.78
CA GLU A 82 -4.88 9.15 4.93
C GLU A 82 -4.76 7.73 4.37
N GLN A 83 -3.57 7.31 3.92
CA GLN A 83 -3.31 5.94 3.46
C GLN A 83 -3.51 4.90 4.56
N ILE A 84 -3.04 5.17 5.78
CA ILE A 84 -3.16 4.28 6.93
C ILE A 84 -4.62 4.19 7.39
N GLU A 85 -5.35 5.30 7.44
CA GLU A 85 -6.79 5.29 7.73
C GLU A 85 -7.58 4.50 6.67
N CYS A 86 -7.23 4.67 5.39
CA CYS A 86 -7.80 3.88 4.30
C CYS A 86 -7.49 2.37 4.47
N ALA A 87 -6.25 2.02 4.78
CA ALA A 87 -5.85 0.63 5.00
C ALA A 87 -6.60 0.00 6.18
N LYS A 88 -6.76 0.74 7.28
CA LYS A 88 -7.55 0.32 8.43
C LYS A 88 -9.01 0.02 8.07
N LEU A 89 -9.65 0.89 7.27
CA LEU A 89 -11.03 0.68 6.81
C LEU A 89 -11.18 -0.56 5.93
N LEU A 90 -10.15 -0.89 5.15
CA LEU A 90 -10.13 -2.05 4.26
C LEU A 90 -9.61 -3.33 4.94
N GLY A 91 -9.15 -3.25 6.20
CA GLY A 91 -8.44 -4.35 6.87
C GLY A 91 -7.17 -4.78 6.13
N ALA A 92 -6.51 -3.83 5.48
CA ALA A 92 -5.35 -4.06 4.61
C ALA A 92 -4.03 -3.76 5.34
N ASN A 93 -2.97 -4.46 4.93
CA ASN A 93 -1.59 -4.07 5.21
C ASN A 93 -1.06 -3.20 4.06
N ILE A 94 -0.04 -2.38 4.33
CA ILE A 94 0.58 -1.52 3.34
C ILE A 94 1.98 -2.03 3.01
N VAL A 95 2.23 -2.29 1.73
CA VAL A 95 3.56 -2.54 1.16
C VAL A 95 4.17 -1.19 0.78
N ALA A 96 5.27 -0.83 1.43
CA ALA A 96 5.93 0.46 1.33
C ALA A 96 7.33 0.35 0.69
N SER A 97 7.76 1.42 0.01
CA SER A 97 9.14 1.54 -0.48
C SER A 97 9.98 2.39 0.46
N LEU A 98 11.30 2.21 0.45
CA LEU A 98 12.22 3.08 1.20
C LEU A 98 11.98 4.57 0.88
N THR A 99 11.80 4.89 -0.41
CA THR A 99 11.55 6.27 -0.85
C THR A 99 10.26 6.85 -0.30
N SER A 100 9.20 6.06 -0.20
CA SER A 100 7.93 6.51 0.39
C SER A 100 8.03 6.86 1.88
N LEU A 101 8.98 6.23 2.59
CA LEU A 101 9.32 6.51 3.98
C LEU A 101 10.39 7.60 4.14
N GLY A 102 10.72 8.34 3.08
CA GLY A 102 11.74 9.39 3.11
C GLY A 102 13.16 8.87 3.29
N LEU A 103 13.39 7.56 3.12
CA LEU A 103 14.70 6.94 3.28
C LEU A 103 15.42 6.86 1.93
N PRO A 104 16.66 7.40 1.83
CA PRO A 104 17.44 7.31 0.61
C PRO A 104 17.87 5.86 0.35
N ALA A 105 17.81 5.43 -0.91
CA ALA A 105 18.19 4.06 -1.30
C ALA A 105 19.71 3.80 -1.22
N GLU A 106 20.54 4.85 -1.09
CA GLU A 106 21.99 4.79 -1.27
C GLU A 106 22.83 5.40 -0.13
N GLN A 107 22.23 6.02 0.88
CA GLN A 107 22.96 6.73 1.95
C GLN A 107 22.56 6.25 3.35
N GLU A 108 23.31 6.68 4.36
CA GLU A 108 23.00 6.51 5.79
C GLU A 108 21.53 6.87 6.10
N LEU A 109 20.99 6.37 7.23
CA LEU A 109 19.58 6.47 7.67
C LEU A 109 19.07 7.92 7.94
N ASN A 110 19.50 8.91 7.16
CA ASN A 110 18.91 10.24 7.09
C ASN A 110 17.44 10.11 6.66
N GLY A 111 16.53 10.72 7.43
CA GLY A 111 15.07 10.58 7.23
C GLY A 111 14.40 9.59 8.18
N SER A 112 15.14 8.99 9.12
CA SER A 112 14.58 8.03 10.08
C SER A 112 13.50 8.57 11.01
N ASP A 113 13.51 9.88 11.29
CA ASP A 113 12.53 10.48 12.19
C ASP A 113 11.15 10.49 11.52
N PHE A 114 11.11 10.84 10.23
CA PHE A 114 9.90 10.73 9.43
C PHE A 114 9.42 9.28 9.28
N ALA A 115 10.33 8.34 9.00
CA ALA A 115 9.98 6.92 8.97
C ALA A 115 9.41 6.44 10.32
N GLY A 116 10.00 6.89 11.43
CA GLY A 116 9.51 6.61 12.79
C GLY A 116 8.10 7.13 13.02
N ASP A 117 7.81 8.37 12.62
CA ASP A 117 6.46 8.97 12.72
C ASP A 117 5.42 8.15 11.94
N VAL A 118 5.78 7.69 10.73
CA VAL A 118 4.89 6.86 9.89
C VAL A 118 4.66 5.49 10.52
N ILE A 119 5.71 4.87 11.07
CA ILE A 119 5.63 3.55 11.74
C ILE A 119 4.75 3.63 12.99
N GLU A 120 4.98 4.63 13.85
CA GLU A 120 4.17 4.85 15.05
C GLU A 120 2.69 5.09 14.69
N LEU A 121 2.45 5.83 13.60
CA LEU A 121 1.10 6.07 13.09
C LEU A 121 0.43 4.78 12.61
N ALA A 122 1.16 3.87 11.96
CA ALA A 122 0.65 2.59 11.51
C ALA A 122 0.34 1.65 12.69
N GLU A 123 1.23 1.57 13.67
CA GLU A 123 1.03 0.81 14.91
C GLU A 123 -0.22 1.27 15.66
N LYS A 124 -0.38 2.60 15.86
CA LYS A 124 -1.57 3.19 16.51
C LYS A 124 -2.88 2.86 15.79
N ASN A 125 -2.81 2.47 14.52
CA ASN A 125 -3.96 2.12 13.70
C ASN A 125 -4.12 0.61 13.45
N ASP A 126 -3.26 -0.22 14.04
CA ASP A 126 -3.21 -1.67 13.81
C ASP A 126 -3.05 -2.04 12.32
N VAL A 127 -2.25 -1.23 11.60
CA VAL A 127 -1.91 -1.46 10.19
C VAL A 127 -0.45 -1.90 10.11
N LYS A 128 -0.18 -3.05 9.49
CA LYS A 128 1.20 -3.47 9.26
C LYS A 128 1.78 -2.78 8.03
N LEU A 129 2.98 -2.27 8.17
CA LEU A 129 3.81 -1.82 7.06
C LEU A 129 4.76 -2.96 6.67
N CYS A 130 4.97 -3.18 5.38
CA CYS A 130 5.92 -4.16 4.87
C CYS A 130 6.85 -3.48 3.87
N LEU A 131 8.16 -3.58 4.07
CA LEU A 131 9.11 -3.02 3.11
C LEU A 131 9.21 -3.93 1.87
N GLU A 132 8.95 -3.38 0.69
CA GLU A 132 8.92 -4.16 -0.54
C GLU A 132 10.32 -4.55 -1.04
N THR A 133 11.18 -3.54 -1.26
CA THR A 133 12.53 -3.73 -1.80
C THR A 133 13.48 -2.68 -1.24
N GLY A 134 14.74 -3.06 -1.14
CA GLY A 134 15.82 -2.20 -0.67
C GLY A 134 17.14 -2.96 -0.67
N ARG A 135 18.25 -2.23 -0.56
CA ARG A 135 19.56 -2.89 -0.38
C ARG A 135 19.55 -3.59 0.97
N LEU A 136 19.92 -4.87 1.01
CA LEU A 136 19.88 -5.70 2.22
C LEU A 136 20.49 -5.03 3.47
N PRO A 137 21.66 -4.35 3.40
CA PRO A 137 22.21 -3.66 4.57
C PRO A 137 21.29 -2.59 5.16
N ILE A 138 20.55 -1.86 4.31
CA ILE A 138 19.59 -0.84 4.76
C ILE A 138 18.39 -1.51 5.42
N LEU A 139 17.87 -2.59 4.82
CA LEU A 139 16.75 -3.34 5.36
C LEU A 139 17.07 -3.94 6.73
N LEU A 140 18.27 -4.50 6.91
CA LEU A 140 18.72 -5.03 8.20
C LEU A 140 18.82 -3.93 9.26
N ALA A 141 19.42 -2.78 8.91
CA ALA A 141 19.53 -1.66 9.84
C ALA A 141 18.16 -1.08 10.25
N LEU A 142 17.17 -1.11 9.35
CA LEU A 142 15.80 -0.70 9.66
C LEU A 142 15.10 -1.72 10.57
N ALA A 143 15.27 -3.02 10.31
CA ALA A 143 14.71 -4.08 11.14
C ALA A 143 15.28 -4.08 12.56
N GLU A 144 16.55 -3.74 12.74
CA GLU A 144 17.17 -3.56 14.07
C GLU A 144 16.60 -2.34 14.82
N ARG A 145 16.16 -1.32 14.08
CA ARG A 145 15.69 -0.05 14.65
C ARG A 145 14.19 -0.02 14.91
N PHE A 146 13.41 -0.67 14.06
CA PHE A 146 11.95 -0.65 14.08
C PHE A 146 11.42 -2.08 14.05
N GLU A 147 11.08 -2.60 15.22
CA GLU A 147 10.67 -4.00 15.42
C GLU A 147 9.33 -4.33 14.74
N SER A 148 8.54 -3.32 14.38
CA SER A 148 7.21 -3.42 13.76
C SER A 148 7.21 -3.42 12.23
N LEU A 149 8.38 -3.31 11.59
CA LEU A 149 8.56 -3.42 10.14
C LEU A 149 8.81 -4.87 9.66
#